data_AF-A0A3D3XVI1-F1
#
_entry.id   AF-A0A3D3XVI1-F1
#
_cell.length_a   1.000
_cell.length_b   1.000
_cell.length_c   1.000
_cell.angle_alpha   90.00
_cell.angle_beta   90.00
_cell.angle_gamma   90.00
#
_symmetry.space_group_name_H-M   'P 1'
#
loop_
_entity.id
_entity.type
_entity.pdbx_description
1 polymer ?
#
loop_
_entity_poly.entity_id
_entity_poly.type
_entity_poly.pdbx_seq_one_letter_code
_entity_poly.pdbx_strand_id
1 'polypeptide(L)' 'MVEDVWEVMRSEAEGKATEEPILGSYFHATVLNHNSFRSALSFR' A
#
# COMPACT_ATOMS: atom_id res chain seq x y z
N MET A 1 -0.70 -21.05 6.76
CA MET A 1 -1.77 -20.22 6.18
C MET A 1 -1.04 -19.17 5.37
N VAL A 2 -1.30 -19.07 4.07
CA VAL A 2 -0.62 -18.09 3.23
C VAL A 2 -1.22 -16.74 3.58
N GLU A 3 -0.45 -15.81 4.15
CA GLU A 3 -0.90 -14.43 4.27
C GLU A 3 -1.26 -13.91 2.87
N ASP A 4 -2.42 -13.25 2.75
CA ASP A 4 -2.81 -12.60 1.50
C ASP A 4 -1.77 -11.50 1.19
N VAL A 5 -1.07 -11.65 0.06
CA VAL A 5 -0.03 -10.72 -0.41
C VAL A 5 -0.52 -9.26 -0.36
N TRP A 6 -1.82 -9.04 -0.58
CA TRP A 6 -2.40 -7.72 -0.50
C TRP A 6 -2.36 -7.11 0.90
N GLU A 7 -2.72 -7.89 1.91
CA GLU A 7 -2.74 -7.43 3.31
C GLU A 7 -1.32 -7.17 3.81
N VAL A 8 -0.34 -8.01 3.42
CA VAL A 8 1.08 -7.79 3.72
C VAL A 8 1.56 -6.48 3.11
N MET A 9 1.26 -6.25 1.83
CA MET A 9 1.66 -5.03 1.12
C MET A 9 1.03 -3.77 1.72
N ARG A 10 -0.24 -3.82 2.15
CA ARG A 10 -0.89 -2.71 2.86
C ARG A 10 -0.20 -2.42 4.18
N SER A 11 0.05 -3.44 4.99
CA SER A 11 0.72 -3.28 6.30
C SER A 11 2.11 -2.67 6.15
N GLU A 12 2.90 -3.09 5.15
CA GLU A 12 4.21 -2.50 4.89
C GLU A 12 4.12 -1.05 4.43
N ALA A 13 3.14 -0.72 3.57
CA ALA A 13 2.93 0.63 3.08
C ALA A 13 2.51 1.60 4.20
N GLU A 14 1.70 1.16 5.16
CA GLU A 14 1.33 1.95 6.36
C GLU A 14 2.55 2.26 7.24
N GLY A 15 3.41 1.25 7.46
CA GLY A 15 4.67 1.42 8.18
C GLY A 15 5.58 2.43 7.49
N LYS A 16 5.85 2.23 6.20
CA LYS A 16 6.74 3.10 5.41
C LYS A 16 6.21 4.53 5.27
N ALA A 17 4.89 4.72 5.14
CA ALA A 17 4.29 6.05 5.11
C ALA A 17 4.49 6.82 6.43
N THR A 18 4.55 6.10 7.55
CA THR A 18 4.80 6.67 8.87
C THR A 18 6.29 6.95 9.09
N GLU A 19 7.16 6.01 8.69
CA GLU A 19 8.62 6.12 8.83
C GLU A 19 9.22 7.20 7.92
N GLU A 20 8.67 7.36 6.71
CA GLU A 20 9.14 8.33 5.71
C GLU A 20 7.98 9.21 5.22
N PRO A 21 7.57 10.24 5.99
CA PRO A 21 6.40 11.07 5.66
C PRO A 21 6.46 11.78 4.31
N ILE A 22 7.67 12.08 3.80
CA ILE A 22 7.87 12.66 2.46
C ILE A 22 7.34 11.74 1.35
N LEU A 23 7.33 10.42 1.58
CA LEU A 23 6.77 9.41 0.67
C LEU A 23 5.33 9.01 1.04
N GLY A 24 4.76 9.54 2.12
CA GLY A 24 3.42 9.16 2.60
C GLY A 24 2.35 9.30 1.50
N SER A 25 2.34 10.43 0.78
CA SER A 25 1.42 10.65 -0.34
C SER A 25 1.58 9.61 -1.45
N TYR A 26 2.80 9.13 -1.72
CA TYR A 26 3.06 8.10 -2.73
C TYR A 26 2.47 6.75 -2.30
N PHE A 27 2.71 6.31 -1.06
CA PHE A 27 2.13 5.06 -0.52
C PHE A 27 0.60 5.12 -0.44
N HIS A 28 0.04 6.27 -0.06
CA HIS A 28 -1.41 6.45 -0.10
C HIS A 28 -1.97 6.36 -1.51
N ALA A 29 -1.36 7.05 -2.47
CA ALA A 29 -1.83 7.08 -3.85
C ALA A 29 -1.74 5.71 -4.53
N THR A 30 -0.66 4.95 -4.29
CA THR A 30 -0.39 3.70 -5.03
C THR A 30 -0.90 2.45 -4.33
N VAL A 31 -1.13 2.50 -3.01
CA VAL A 31 -1.52 1.33 -2.21
C VAL A 31 -2.70 1.63 -1.29
N LEU A 32 -2.56 2.54 -0.31
CA LEU A 32 -3.46 2.57 0.85
C LEU A 32 -4.87 3.05 0.52
N ASN A 33 -5.03 3.84 -0.56
CA ASN A 33 -6.34 4.31 -1.02
C ASN A 33 -7.07 3.30 -1.92
N HIS A 34 -6.47 2.15 -2.23
CA HIS A 34 -7.08 1.11 -3.05
C HIS A 34 -7.76 0.03 -2.20
N ASN A 35 -8.83 -0.53 -2.73
CA ASN A 35 -9.63 -1.59 -2.08
C ASN A 35 -9.21 -3.02 -2.46
N SER A 36 -8.25 -3.16 -3.38
CA SER A 36 -7.78 -4.46 -3.86
C SER A 36 -6.42 -4.31 -4.54
N PHE A 37 -5.64 -5.40 -4.55
CA PHE A 37 -4.36 -5.47 -5.22
C PHE A 37 -4.46 -5.12 -6.73
N ARG A 38 -5.52 -5.57 -7.40
CA ARG A 38 -5.75 -5.28 -8.83
C ARG A 38 -6.01 -3.79 -9.09
N SER A 39 -6.73 -3.12 -8.19
CA SER A 39 -6.98 -1.67 -8.31
C SER A 39 -5.68 -0.88 -8.16
N ALA A 40 -4.85 -1.23 -7.16
CA ALA A 40 -3.53 -0.65 -6.96
C ALA A 40 -2.61 -0.88 -8.17
N LEU A 41 -2.58 -2.09 -8.73
CA LEU A 41 -1.74 -2.39 -9.90
C LEU A 41 -2.19 -1.68 -11.19
N SER A 42 -3.46 -1.28 -11.27
CA SER A 42 -3.99 -0.53 -12.41
C SER A 42 -3.77 0.99 -12.28
N PHE A 43 -3.28 1.44 -11.11
CA PHE A 43 -2.94 2.83 -10.85
C PHE A 43 -1.61 3.18 -11.54
N ARG A 44 -1.53 4.37 -12.14
CA ARG A 44 -0.39 4.80 -12.99
C ARG A 44 0.75 5.38 -12.19
#